data_AF-A0A1G8B968-F1
#
_entry.id   AF-A0A1G8B968-F1
#
_cell.length_a   1.000
_cell.length_b   1.000
_cell.length_c   1.000
_cell.angle_alpha   90.00
_cell.angle_beta   90.00
_cell.angle_gamma   90.00
#
_symmetry.space_group_name_H-M   'P 1'
#
loop_
_entity.id
_entity.type
_entity.pdbx_description
1 polymer ?
#
loop_
_entity_poly.entity_id
_entity_poly.type
_entity_poly.pdbx_seq_one_letter_code
_entity_poly.pdbx_strand_id
1 'polypeptide(L)'
;MSTSASEYDVQPHESETFQQGDHPTGWQLIADLLPAPDAKRPNRRGRETRERLVRAAALCFSDYGYTRTRISDIVYRAGTAQGNFYRHFSSLDEVFLAALRPALEELVGATADTVPGPDEQQTLINQHVRYLQAYARNRHLLRVMREAAAASNNEGFGVLWLRLRGAFVERTHRWLRRLHAQGQIGHTDFALLAEALGSLTEQMAYIHIGIPAVSPRPERIRELATVIGEVWFRSLPPVR
;
A
#
# COMPACT_ATOMS: atom_id res chain seq x y z
N MET A 1 -26.63 28.43 20.49
CA MET A 1 -25.95 27.84 19.33
C MET A 1 -24.45 28.00 19.55
N SER A 2 -23.83 26.99 20.16
CA SER A 2 -22.39 26.98 20.45
C SER A 2 -21.79 25.81 19.70
N THR A 3 -21.00 26.11 18.69
CA THR A 3 -20.28 25.13 17.87
C THR A 3 -18.96 24.83 18.59
N SER A 4 -18.87 23.63 19.16
CA SER A 4 -17.64 23.08 19.74
C SER A 4 -16.70 22.66 18.62
N ALA A 5 -15.56 23.34 18.49
CA ALA A 5 -14.44 22.85 17.70
C ALA A 5 -13.79 21.70 18.47
N SER A 6 -13.82 20.50 17.89
CA SER A 6 -13.05 19.35 18.39
C SER A 6 -11.71 19.34 17.66
N GLU A 7 -10.67 19.79 18.35
CA GLU A 7 -9.27 19.61 17.95
C GLU A 7 -8.95 18.12 17.87
N TYR A 8 -8.51 17.67 16.69
CA TYR A 8 -7.85 16.38 16.53
C TYR A 8 -6.40 16.53 17.01
N ASP A 9 -6.16 16.27 18.29
CA ASP A 9 -4.82 16.18 18.86
C ASP A 9 -4.27 14.77 18.59
N VAL A 10 -3.54 14.63 17.47
CA VAL A 10 -2.73 13.44 17.20
C VAL A 10 -1.36 13.70 17.81
N GLN A 11 -1.11 13.15 19.00
CA GLN A 11 0.21 13.25 19.61
C GLN A 11 1.27 12.59 18.70
N PRO A 12 2.42 13.23 18.47
CA PRO A 12 3.50 12.66 17.67
C PRO A 12 4.07 11.45 18.43
N HIS A 13 4.00 10.26 17.82
CA HIS A 13 4.70 9.10 18.34
C HIS A 13 6.20 9.40 18.41
N GLU A 14 6.76 9.23 19.61
CA GLU A 14 8.18 9.40 19.89
C GLU A 14 9.04 8.66 18.86
N SER A 15 10.03 9.39 18.36
CA SER A 15 10.96 8.97 17.32
C SER A 15 11.89 7.85 17.81
N GLU A 16 11.55 6.61 17.51
CA GLU A 16 12.51 5.50 17.57
C GLU A 16 13.66 5.78 16.60
N THR A 17 14.87 5.89 17.16
CA THR A 17 16.07 6.28 16.44
C THR A 17 16.62 5.07 15.68
N PHE A 18 16.22 4.89 14.42
CA PHE A 18 16.79 3.86 13.55
C PHE A 18 18.23 4.23 13.16
N GLN A 19 19.20 3.39 13.51
CA GLN A 19 20.61 3.57 13.16
C GLN A 19 20.85 3.46 11.64
N GLN A 20 21.82 4.22 11.17
CA GLN A 20 22.20 4.38 9.76
C GLN A 20 22.87 3.10 9.24
N GLY A 21 22.06 2.15 8.76
CA GLY A 21 22.55 0.88 8.18
C GLY A 21 21.48 -0.22 8.09
N ASP A 22 20.42 -0.14 8.89
CA ASP A 22 19.32 -1.11 8.88
C ASP A 22 18.12 -0.51 8.14
N HIS A 23 18.11 -0.63 6.82
CA HIS A 23 16.94 -0.26 6.03
C HIS A 23 15.98 -1.44 6.02
N PRO A 24 14.76 -1.30 6.55
CA PRO A 24 13.78 -2.33 6.34
C PRO A 24 13.49 -2.46 4.85
N THR A 25 13.83 -3.64 4.32
CA THR A 25 13.43 -4.06 2.98
C THR A 25 11.92 -3.89 2.86
N GLY A 26 11.40 -3.78 1.63
CA GLY A 26 9.95 -3.74 1.43
C GLY A 26 9.22 -4.91 2.13
N TRP A 27 9.92 -6.02 2.31
CA TRP A 27 9.49 -7.18 3.09
C TRP A 27 9.45 -6.95 4.61
N GLN A 28 10.46 -6.31 5.24
CA GLN A 28 10.42 -6.01 6.67
C GLN A 28 9.25 -5.07 7.01
N LEU A 29 8.99 -4.07 6.17
CA LEU A 29 7.82 -3.20 6.31
C LEU A 29 6.52 -4.02 6.28
N ILE A 30 6.36 -4.96 5.36
CA ILE A 30 5.11 -5.75 5.26
C ILE A 30 4.99 -6.81 6.35
N ALA A 31 6.11 -7.37 6.82
CA ALA A 31 6.14 -8.31 7.92
C ALA A 31 5.67 -7.67 9.24
N ASP A 32 5.99 -6.40 9.46
CA ASP A 32 5.55 -5.64 10.64
C ASP A 32 4.08 -5.16 10.51
N LEU A 33 3.58 -5.04 9.27
CA LEU A 33 2.25 -4.52 8.97
C LEU A 33 1.15 -5.58 8.88
N LEU A 34 1.51 -6.81 8.50
CA LEU A 34 0.56 -7.90 8.33
C LEU A 34 0.94 -9.08 9.23
N PRO A 35 0.01 -9.62 10.03
CA PRO A 35 0.31 -10.75 10.92
C PRO A 35 0.97 -11.88 10.14
N ALA A 36 2.09 -12.38 10.67
CA ALA A 36 2.84 -13.47 10.05
C ALA A 36 1.89 -14.65 9.77
N PRO A 37 2.06 -15.35 8.63
CA PRO A 37 1.27 -16.55 8.37
C PRO A 37 1.44 -17.52 9.54
N ASP A 38 0.32 -18.05 10.03
CA ASP A 38 0.26 -18.88 11.23
C ASP A 38 1.34 -19.98 11.22
N ALA A 39 2.14 -20.06 12.28
CA ALA A 39 3.44 -20.76 12.32
C ALA A 39 3.33 -22.29 12.35
N LYS A 40 2.12 -22.85 12.40
CA LYS A 40 1.90 -24.30 12.27
C LYS A 40 2.28 -24.73 10.87
N ARG A 41 3.46 -25.35 10.71
CA ARG A 41 3.93 -25.95 9.46
C ARG A 41 2.87 -26.93 8.93
N PRO A 42 2.03 -26.54 7.95
CA PRO A 42 0.98 -27.42 7.49
C PRO A 42 1.64 -28.53 6.67
N ASN A 43 1.09 -29.74 6.71
CA ASN A 43 1.46 -30.76 5.72
C ASN A 43 1.17 -30.22 4.29
N ARG A 44 1.73 -30.88 3.26
CA ARG A 44 1.61 -30.41 1.85
C ARG A 44 0.16 -30.08 1.47
N ARG A 45 -0.78 -30.96 1.83
CA ARG A 45 -2.22 -30.84 1.57
C ARG A 45 -2.86 -29.63 2.27
N GLY A 46 -2.40 -29.31 3.49
CA GLY A 46 -2.81 -28.12 4.24
C GLY A 46 -2.36 -26.84 3.55
N ARG A 47 -1.13 -26.79 3.02
CA ARG A 47 -0.63 -25.63 2.26
C ARG A 47 -1.42 -25.42 0.96
N GLU A 48 -1.61 -26.49 0.18
CA GLU A 48 -2.41 -26.46 -1.06
C GLU A 48 -3.85 -25.97 -0.80
N THR A 49 -4.46 -26.39 0.32
CA THR A 49 -5.81 -25.94 0.69
C THR A 49 -5.84 -24.48 1.11
N ARG A 50 -4.87 -24.04 1.92
CA ARG A 50 -4.73 -22.62 2.30
C ARG A 50 -4.56 -21.73 1.06
N GLU A 51 -3.71 -22.11 0.13
CA GLU A 51 -3.50 -21.36 -1.11
C GLU A 51 -4.76 -21.28 -1.98
N ARG A 52 -5.53 -22.38 -2.10
CA ARG A 52 -6.81 -22.36 -2.81
C ARG A 52 -7.81 -21.40 -2.15
N LEU A 53 -7.88 -21.39 -0.82
CA LEU A 53 -8.72 -20.45 -0.08
C LEU A 53 -8.30 -19.00 -0.33
N VAL A 54 -7.00 -18.69 -0.27
CA VAL A 54 -6.48 -17.34 -0.54
C VAL A 54 -6.81 -16.89 -1.97
N ARG A 55 -6.59 -17.74 -2.98
CA ARG A 55 -6.93 -17.43 -4.37
C ARG A 55 -8.43 -17.23 -4.57
N ALA A 56 -9.26 -18.09 -3.99
CA ALA A 56 -10.70 -17.96 -4.05
C ALA A 56 -11.19 -16.67 -3.38
N ALA A 57 -10.62 -16.34 -2.22
CA ALA A 57 -10.92 -15.11 -1.50
C ALA A 57 -10.56 -13.88 -2.32
N ALA A 58 -9.36 -13.84 -2.92
CA ALA A 58 -8.94 -12.74 -3.77
C ALA A 58 -9.95 -12.45 -4.91
N LEU A 59 -10.45 -13.50 -5.55
CA LEU A 59 -11.48 -13.39 -6.59
C LEU A 59 -12.82 -12.92 -6.00
N CYS A 60 -13.27 -13.49 -4.88
CA CYS A 60 -14.54 -13.09 -4.25
C CYS A 60 -14.53 -11.62 -3.82
N PHE A 61 -13.44 -11.16 -3.20
CA PHE A 61 -13.28 -9.75 -2.84
C PHE A 61 -13.25 -8.85 -4.07
N SER A 62 -12.59 -9.28 -5.14
CA SER A 62 -12.55 -8.50 -6.40
C SER A 62 -13.93 -8.36 -7.05
N ASP A 63 -14.75 -9.40 -6.99
CA ASP A 63 -16.09 -9.43 -7.60
C ASP A 63 -17.14 -8.70 -6.73
N TYR A 64 -17.12 -8.95 -5.42
CA TYR A 64 -18.22 -8.54 -4.53
C TYR A 64 -17.86 -7.33 -3.66
N GLY A 65 -16.57 -7.02 -3.50
CA GLY A 65 -16.08 -6.11 -2.47
C GLY A 65 -16.05 -6.77 -1.09
N TYR A 66 -15.46 -6.09 -0.12
CA TYR A 66 -15.25 -6.63 1.23
C TYR A 66 -16.59 -6.92 1.93
N THR A 67 -17.47 -5.94 2.03
CA THR A 67 -18.75 -6.02 2.77
C THR A 67 -19.69 -7.11 2.29
N ARG A 68 -19.68 -7.43 0.98
CA ARG A 68 -20.61 -8.43 0.41
C ARG A 68 -20.02 -9.85 0.32
N THR A 69 -18.72 -10.02 0.54
CA THR A 69 -18.08 -11.33 0.47
C THR A 69 -18.40 -12.16 1.70
N ARG A 70 -18.81 -13.42 1.53
CA ARG A 70 -19.05 -14.36 2.62
C ARG A 70 -18.07 -15.51 2.59
N ILE A 71 -17.81 -16.10 3.75
CA ILE A 71 -16.98 -17.32 3.87
C ILE A 71 -17.54 -18.45 2.99
N SER A 72 -18.88 -18.58 2.89
CA SER A 72 -19.55 -19.54 2.02
C SER A 72 -19.13 -19.40 0.55
N ASP A 73 -18.99 -18.17 0.05
CA ASP A 73 -18.63 -17.89 -1.34
C ASP A 73 -17.18 -18.33 -1.60
N ILE A 74 -16.30 -18.06 -0.63
CA ILE A 74 -14.88 -18.42 -0.68
C ILE A 74 -14.72 -19.94 -0.69
N VAL A 75 -15.38 -20.66 0.22
CA VAL A 75 -15.22 -22.12 0.31
C VAL A 75 -15.86 -22.85 -0.86
N TYR A 76 -16.98 -22.32 -1.38
CA TYR A 76 -17.60 -22.80 -2.61
C TYR A 76 -16.63 -22.65 -3.78
N ARG A 77 -16.07 -21.45 -4.00
CA ARG A 77 -15.12 -21.19 -5.09
C ARG A 77 -13.79 -21.95 -4.91
N ALA A 78 -13.35 -22.21 -3.68
CA ALA A 78 -12.16 -23.00 -3.39
C ALA A 78 -12.37 -24.52 -3.55
N GLY A 79 -13.62 -24.98 -3.72
CA GLY A 79 -13.95 -26.41 -3.78
C GLY A 79 -13.64 -27.12 -2.45
N THR A 80 -14.02 -26.50 -1.33
CA THR A 80 -13.75 -27.04 0.01
C THR A 80 -14.91 -26.81 0.99
N ALA A 81 -14.90 -27.52 2.12
CA ALA A 81 -15.93 -27.38 3.15
C ALA A 81 -15.65 -26.20 4.08
N GLN A 82 -16.71 -25.61 4.66
CA GLN A 82 -16.58 -24.49 5.59
C GLN A 82 -15.72 -24.83 6.83
N GLY A 83 -15.81 -26.06 7.34
CA GLY A 83 -14.93 -26.52 8.43
C GLY A 83 -13.45 -26.50 8.08
N ASN A 84 -13.09 -26.59 6.79
CA ASN A 84 -11.69 -26.49 6.35
C ASN A 84 -11.19 -25.04 6.37
N PHE A 85 -12.07 -24.05 6.16
CA PHE A 85 -11.72 -22.64 6.27
C PHE A 85 -11.20 -22.31 7.67
N TYR A 86 -11.96 -22.70 8.70
CA TYR A 86 -11.62 -22.43 10.10
C TYR A 86 -10.38 -23.17 10.61
N ARG A 87 -9.82 -24.10 9.83
CA ARG A 87 -8.49 -24.68 10.12
C ARG A 87 -7.33 -23.81 9.64
N HIS A 88 -7.60 -22.83 8.79
CA HIS A 88 -6.59 -21.99 8.15
C HIS A 88 -6.76 -20.50 8.44
N PHE A 89 -7.98 -20.05 8.69
CA PHE A 89 -8.33 -18.66 8.94
C PHE A 89 -9.43 -18.58 10.00
N SER A 90 -9.23 -17.71 10.97
CA SER A 90 -10.16 -17.40 12.06
C SER A 90 -11.28 -16.46 11.63
N SER A 91 -11.05 -15.65 10.60
CA SER A 91 -11.99 -14.60 10.16
C SER A 91 -11.91 -14.30 8.67
N LEU A 92 -12.89 -13.54 8.17
CA LEU A 92 -12.88 -12.98 6.82
C LEU A 92 -11.71 -11.99 6.65
N ASP A 93 -11.33 -11.27 7.71
CA ASP A 93 -10.23 -10.31 7.73
C ASP A 93 -8.90 -11.03 7.51
N GLU A 94 -8.68 -12.13 8.22
CA GLU A 94 -7.43 -12.88 8.13
C GLU A 94 -7.20 -13.41 6.71
N VAL A 95 -8.24 -13.95 6.07
CA VAL A 95 -8.14 -14.39 4.67
C VAL A 95 -8.01 -13.22 3.70
N PHE A 96 -8.61 -12.07 3.99
CA PHE A 96 -8.45 -10.87 3.17
C PHE A 96 -7.02 -10.34 3.24
N LEU A 97 -6.45 -10.21 4.44
CA LEU A 97 -5.05 -9.82 4.64
C LEU A 97 -4.10 -10.79 3.94
N ALA A 98 -4.38 -12.10 4.00
CA ALA A 98 -3.60 -13.10 3.29
C ALA A 98 -3.72 -12.97 1.75
N ALA A 99 -4.89 -12.61 1.23
CA ALA A 99 -5.11 -12.35 -0.20
C ALA A 99 -4.47 -11.03 -0.66
N LEU A 100 -4.42 -10.03 0.21
CA LEU A 100 -3.88 -8.70 -0.06
C LEU A 100 -2.35 -8.66 0.02
N ARG A 101 -1.74 -9.56 0.81
CA ARG A 101 -0.29 -9.61 1.05
C ARG A 101 0.56 -9.55 -0.23
N PRO A 102 0.34 -10.36 -1.28
CA PRO A 102 1.15 -10.29 -2.50
C PRO A 102 1.05 -8.94 -3.22
N ALA A 103 -0.15 -8.33 -3.22
CA ALA A 103 -0.37 -7.01 -3.82
C ALA A 103 0.41 -5.91 -3.08
N LEU A 104 0.45 -5.98 -1.75
CA LEU A 104 1.22 -5.06 -0.93
C LEU A 104 2.73 -5.25 -1.13
N GLU A 105 3.20 -6.51 -1.19
CA GLU A 105 4.60 -6.85 -1.45
C GLU A 105 5.09 -6.25 -2.76
N GLU A 106 4.29 -6.39 -3.80
CA GLU A 106 4.60 -5.84 -5.10
C GLU A 106 4.61 -4.30 -5.11
N LEU A 107 3.65 -3.67 -4.42
CA LEU A 107 3.55 -2.21 -4.34
C LEU A 107 4.72 -1.59 -3.57
N VAL A 108 5.10 -2.20 -2.44
CA VAL A 108 6.23 -1.74 -1.64
C VAL A 108 7.55 -2.00 -2.37
N GLY A 109 7.73 -3.16 -3.00
CA GLY A 109 8.91 -3.47 -3.82
C GLY A 109 9.12 -2.47 -4.96
N ALA A 110 8.04 -2.09 -5.66
CA ALA A 110 8.09 -1.13 -6.76
C ALA A 110 8.66 0.25 -6.38
N THR A 111 8.57 0.62 -5.10
CA THR A 111 9.04 1.91 -4.58
C THR A 111 10.37 1.80 -3.84
N ALA A 112 10.64 0.67 -3.16
CA ALA A 112 11.87 0.44 -2.40
C ALA A 112 13.10 0.22 -3.30
N ASP A 113 12.93 -0.42 -4.46
CA ASP A 113 14.04 -0.77 -5.36
C ASP A 113 14.46 0.37 -6.29
N THR A 114 14.22 1.63 -5.89
CA THR A 114 14.57 2.78 -6.72
C THR A 114 16.06 3.05 -6.66
N VAL A 115 16.75 2.80 -7.77
CA VAL A 115 18.17 3.09 -7.95
C VAL A 115 18.32 4.55 -8.37
N PRO A 116 19.13 5.37 -7.67
CA PRO A 116 19.46 6.72 -8.10
C PRO A 116 20.09 6.72 -9.49
N GLY A 117 19.60 7.57 -10.38
CA GLY A 117 20.18 7.81 -11.70
C GLY A 117 20.84 9.19 -11.80
N PRO A 118 21.57 9.47 -12.89
CA PRO A 118 22.13 10.80 -13.14
C PRO A 118 21.06 11.86 -13.42
N ASP A 119 19.85 11.44 -13.80
CA ASP A 119 18.68 12.29 -14.00
C ASP A 119 17.62 11.98 -12.93
N GLU A 120 17.47 12.88 -11.97
CA GLU A 120 16.54 12.73 -10.84
C GLU A 120 15.08 12.75 -11.32
N GLN A 121 14.74 13.59 -12.31
CA GLN A 121 13.39 13.67 -12.85
C GLN A 121 13.02 12.35 -13.53
N GLN A 122 13.89 11.82 -14.38
CA GLN A 122 13.64 10.54 -15.05
C GLN A 122 13.61 9.37 -14.05
N THR A 123 14.40 9.43 -12.98
CA THR A 123 14.37 8.45 -11.89
C THR A 123 13.00 8.44 -11.20
N LEU A 124 12.47 9.62 -10.86
CA LEU A 124 11.14 9.78 -10.29
C LEU A 124 10.04 9.26 -11.24
N ILE A 125 10.11 9.59 -12.53
CA ILE A 125 9.15 9.09 -13.52
C ILE A 125 9.18 7.56 -13.57
N ASN A 126 10.36 6.95 -13.65
CA ASN A 126 10.51 5.49 -13.71
C ASN A 126 9.99 4.79 -12.44
N GLN A 127 10.21 5.39 -11.27
CA GLN A 127 9.64 4.91 -10.01
C GLN A 127 8.10 4.91 -10.06
N HIS A 128 7.50 5.99 -10.54
CA HIS A 128 6.05 6.09 -10.66
C HIS A 128 5.48 5.13 -11.70
N VAL A 129 6.20 4.85 -12.79
CA VAL A 129 5.82 3.79 -13.75
C VAL A 129 5.74 2.44 -13.04
N ARG A 130 6.77 2.05 -12.28
CA ARG A 130 6.77 0.78 -11.54
C ARG A 130 5.61 0.70 -10.54
N TYR A 131 5.42 1.76 -9.75
CA TYR A 131 4.36 1.83 -8.76
C TYR A 131 2.96 1.70 -9.39
N LEU A 132 2.66 2.50 -10.43
CA LEU A 132 1.35 2.48 -11.07
C LEU A 132 1.09 1.17 -11.82
N GLN A 133 2.12 0.52 -12.37
CA GLN A 133 2.00 -0.81 -12.97
C GLN A 133 1.69 -1.89 -11.92
N ALA A 134 2.38 -1.86 -10.78
CA ALA A 134 2.09 -2.76 -9.65
C ALA A 134 0.67 -2.54 -9.12
N TYR A 135 0.26 -1.27 -8.99
CA TYR A 135 -1.11 -0.93 -8.61
C TYR A 135 -2.12 -1.45 -9.63
N ALA A 136 -1.88 -1.29 -10.93
CA ALA A 136 -2.78 -1.75 -11.99
C ALA A 136 -2.98 -3.27 -11.99
N ARG A 137 -1.92 -4.05 -11.77
CA ARG A 137 -2.01 -5.52 -11.65
C ARG A 137 -2.86 -5.97 -10.46
N ASN A 138 -2.85 -5.20 -9.37
CA ASN A 138 -3.52 -5.54 -8.12
C ASN A 138 -4.75 -4.66 -7.79
N ARG A 139 -5.22 -3.91 -8.78
CA ARG A 139 -6.17 -2.79 -8.64
C ARG A 139 -7.44 -3.13 -7.85
N HIS A 140 -7.97 -4.34 -8.02
CA HIS A 140 -9.23 -4.74 -7.39
C HIS A 140 -9.07 -4.91 -5.88
N LEU A 141 -8.02 -5.62 -5.44
CA LEU A 141 -7.75 -5.82 -4.01
C LEU A 141 -7.33 -4.51 -3.33
N LEU A 142 -6.51 -3.69 -3.99
CA LEU A 142 -6.10 -2.39 -3.45
C LEU A 142 -7.28 -1.42 -3.33
N ARG A 143 -8.19 -1.41 -4.32
CA ARG A 143 -9.45 -0.65 -4.22
C ARG A 143 -10.30 -1.13 -3.05
N VAL A 144 -10.50 -2.44 -2.92
CA VAL A 144 -11.33 -3.03 -1.86
C VAL A 144 -10.74 -2.76 -0.48
N MET A 145 -9.41 -2.80 -0.33
CA MET A 145 -8.74 -2.43 0.91
C MET A 145 -9.04 -0.97 1.28
N ARG A 146 -8.92 -0.05 0.32
CA ARG A 146 -9.20 1.37 0.56
C ARG A 146 -10.67 1.63 0.89
N GLU A 147 -11.60 0.95 0.22
CA GLU A 147 -13.03 1.02 0.52
C GLU A 147 -13.35 0.46 1.92
N ALA A 148 -12.71 -0.66 2.29
CA ALA A 148 -12.87 -1.25 3.61
C ALA A 148 -12.30 -0.35 4.71
N ALA A 149 -11.15 0.28 4.49
CA ALA A 149 -10.52 1.22 5.42
C ALA A 149 -11.35 2.49 5.67
N ALA A 150 -12.16 2.91 4.68
CA ALA A 150 -13.07 4.05 4.82
C ALA A 150 -14.40 3.69 5.53
N ALA A 151 -14.70 2.41 5.70
CA ALA A 151 -15.92 1.97 6.37
C ALA A 151 -15.74 1.98 7.89
N SER A 152 -16.67 2.62 8.61
CA SER A 152 -16.60 2.86 10.05
C SER A 152 -16.57 1.60 10.92
N ASN A 153 -16.91 0.43 10.37
CA ASN A 153 -16.92 -0.84 11.08
C ASN A 153 -15.67 -1.70 10.87
N ASN A 154 -14.65 -1.20 10.16
CA ASN A 154 -13.42 -1.94 9.88
C ASN A 154 -12.16 -1.16 10.31
N GLU A 155 -12.10 -0.74 11.58
CA GLU A 155 -10.99 0.06 12.12
C GLU A 155 -9.61 -0.55 11.83
N GLY A 156 -9.50 -1.88 11.83
CA GLY A 156 -8.25 -2.58 11.51
C GLY A 156 -7.69 -2.27 10.11
N PHE A 157 -8.54 -2.08 9.09
CA PHE A 157 -8.07 -1.69 7.75
C PHE A 157 -7.69 -0.22 7.67
N GLY A 158 -8.35 0.64 8.46
CA GLY A 158 -7.95 2.04 8.62
C GLY A 158 -6.53 2.14 9.20
N VAL A 159 -6.26 1.40 10.28
CA VAL A 159 -4.91 1.32 10.88
C VAL A 159 -3.89 0.76 9.88
N LEU A 160 -4.21 -0.33 9.18
CA LEU A 160 -3.32 -0.90 8.15
C LEU A 160 -2.98 0.12 7.05
N TRP A 161 -3.98 0.84 6.55
CA TRP A 161 -3.81 1.88 5.54
C TRP A 161 -2.87 2.99 6.02
N LEU A 162 -3.12 3.52 7.23
CA LEU A 162 -2.30 4.58 7.82
C LEU A 162 -0.85 4.13 8.04
N ARG A 163 -0.62 2.88 8.45
CA ARG A 163 0.73 2.37 8.63
C ARG A 163 1.47 2.16 7.30
N LEU A 164 0.80 1.63 6.27
CA LEU A 164 1.36 1.53 4.91
C LEU A 164 1.78 2.89 4.37
N ARG A 165 0.91 3.89 4.56
CA ARG A 165 1.17 5.29 4.20
C ARG A 165 2.35 5.86 4.97
N GLY A 166 2.40 5.67 6.29
CA GLY A 166 3.52 6.13 7.12
C GLY A 166 4.88 5.60 6.65
N ALA A 167 4.95 4.31 6.30
CA ALA A 167 6.16 3.71 5.76
C ALA A 167 6.60 4.32 4.40
N PHE A 168 5.64 4.67 3.54
CA PHE A 168 5.92 5.38 2.29
C PHE A 168 6.43 6.80 2.54
N VAL A 169 5.73 7.54 3.41
CA VAL A 169 6.03 8.95 3.73
C VAL A 169 7.43 9.05 4.33
N GLU A 170 7.79 8.18 5.27
CA GLU A 170 9.12 8.19 5.89
C GLU A 170 10.24 7.88 4.89
N ARG A 171 9.99 7.06 3.86
CA ARG A 171 10.98 6.83 2.80
C ARG A 171 11.22 8.10 1.97
N THR A 172 10.15 8.78 1.57
CA THR A 172 10.23 10.03 0.80
C THR A 172 10.87 11.14 1.65
N HIS A 173 10.51 11.22 2.94
CA HIS A 173 11.09 12.16 3.89
C HIS A 173 12.61 11.98 4.02
N ARG A 174 13.09 10.73 4.18
CA ARG A 174 14.55 10.44 4.19
C ARG A 174 15.25 10.81 2.90
N TRP A 175 14.61 10.58 1.74
CA TRP A 175 15.13 11.02 0.45
C TRP A 175 15.29 12.54 0.38
N LEU A 176 14.25 13.31 0.76
CA LEU A 176 14.31 14.77 0.80
C LEU A 176 15.42 15.28 1.73
N ARG A 177 15.54 14.72 2.95
CA ARG A 177 16.62 15.06 3.88
C ARG A 177 17.99 14.80 3.31
N ARG A 178 18.17 13.69 2.57
CA ARG A 178 19.43 13.37 1.88
C ARG A 178 19.78 14.40 0.82
N LEU A 179 18.83 14.77 -0.05
CA LEU A 179 19.06 15.79 -1.08
C LEU A 179 19.44 17.15 -0.46
N HIS A 180 18.79 17.51 0.65
CA HIS A 180 19.10 18.76 1.36
C HIS A 180 20.49 18.74 1.99
N ALA A 181 20.87 17.65 2.67
CA ALA A 181 22.21 17.49 3.24
C ALA A 181 23.33 17.51 2.18
N GLN A 182 23.01 17.15 0.93
CA GLN A 182 23.90 17.21 -0.23
C GLN A 182 23.91 18.59 -0.91
N GLY A 183 23.16 19.57 -0.39
CA GLY A 183 23.06 20.91 -0.98
C GLY A 183 22.30 20.96 -2.31
N GLN A 184 21.50 19.95 -2.64
CA GLN A 184 20.78 19.85 -3.92
C GLN A 184 19.41 20.52 -3.88
N ILE A 185 18.81 20.65 -2.70
CA ILE A 185 17.51 21.30 -2.48
C ILE A 185 17.56 22.20 -1.25
N GLY A 186 16.72 23.23 -1.23
CA GLY A 186 16.53 24.11 -0.08
C GLY A 186 15.83 23.43 1.10
N HIS A 187 15.66 24.16 2.20
CA HIS A 187 14.92 23.68 3.37
C HIS A 187 13.41 23.96 3.24
N THR A 188 12.59 23.01 3.71
CA THR A 188 11.15 23.14 3.94
C THR A 188 10.72 22.10 4.97
N ASP A 189 9.43 22.06 5.32
CA ASP A 189 8.86 20.92 6.05
C ASP A 189 8.83 19.68 5.14
N PHE A 190 9.89 18.86 5.22
CA PHE A 190 10.03 17.66 4.40
C PHE A 190 9.03 16.57 4.74
N ALA A 191 8.54 16.51 5.99
CA ALA A 191 7.52 15.54 6.38
C ALA A 191 6.19 15.89 5.70
N LEU A 192 5.77 17.15 5.78
CA LEU A 192 4.55 17.62 5.13
C LEU A 192 4.65 17.57 3.59
N LEU A 193 5.83 17.88 3.02
CA LEU A 193 6.06 17.74 1.58
C LEU A 193 5.95 16.27 1.14
N ALA A 194 6.56 15.33 1.88
CA ALA A 194 6.47 13.90 1.60
C ALA A 194 5.02 13.39 1.69
N GLU A 195 4.25 13.85 2.68
CA GLU A 195 2.83 13.56 2.85
C GLU A 195 2.02 14.04 1.64
N ALA A 196 2.22 15.29 1.22
CA ALA A 196 1.51 15.87 0.08
C ALA A 196 1.81 15.14 -1.24
N LEU A 197 3.09 14.85 -1.50
CA LEU A 197 3.53 14.12 -2.69
C LEU A 197 2.98 12.68 -2.70
N GLY A 198 2.98 11.99 -1.56
CA GLY A 198 2.38 10.66 -1.41
C GLY A 198 0.88 10.67 -1.62
N SER A 199 0.15 11.63 -1.03
CA SER A 199 -1.29 11.84 -1.25
C SER A 199 -1.63 11.98 -2.73
N LEU A 200 -0.88 12.82 -3.45
CA LEU A 200 -1.07 13.03 -4.88
C LEU A 200 -0.96 11.70 -5.64
N THR A 201 0.11 10.94 -5.40
CA THR A 201 0.38 9.68 -6.09
C THR A 201 -0.69 8.62 -5.80
N GLU A 202 -1.07 8.46 -4.53
CA GLU A 202 -2.12 7.51 -4.12
C GLU A 202 -3.49 7.88 -4.67
N GLN A 203 -3.85 9.17 -4.66
CA GLN A 203 -5.13 9.63 -5.17
C GLN A 203 -5.22 9.45 -6.69
N MET A 204 -4.13 9.73 -7.41
CA MET A 204 -4.06 9.52 -8.85
C MET A 204 -4.20 8.04 -9.23
N ALA A 205 -3.50 7.15 -8.51
CA ALA A 205 -3.65 5.71 -8.70
C ALA A 205 -5.09 5.25 -8.42
N TYR A 206 -5.70 5.74 -7.35
CA TYR A 206 -7.08 5.37 -7.00
C TYR A 206 -8.09 5.83 -8.05
N ILE A 207 -8.08 7.11 -8.45
CA ILE A 207 -9.06 7.66 -9.40
C ILE A 207 -8.89 7.06 -10.80
N HIS A 208 -7.66 6.94 -11.29
CA HIS A 208 -7.43 6.54 -12.68
C HIS A 208 -7.28 5.04 -12.89
N ILE A 209 -6.92 4.28 -11.85
CA ILE A 209 -6.63 2.84 -11.97
C ILE A 209 -7.56 2.04 -11.06
N GLY A 210 -7.78 2.47 -9.82
CA GLY A 210 -8.61 1.77 -8.84
C GLY A 210 -10.09 1.77 -9.23
N ILE A 211 -10.70 2.95 -9.32
CA ILE A 211 -12.14 3.17 -9.51
C ILE A 211 -12.69 2.66 -10.86
N PRO A 212 -12.03 2.87 -12.02
CA PRO A 212 -12.66 2.57 -13.32
C PRO A 212 -13.09 1.11 -13.47
N ALA A 213 -13.98 0.78 -14.41
CA ALA A 213 -14.34 -0.63 -14.61
C ALA A 213 -13.17 -1.44 -15.20
N VAL A 214 -12.44 -0.83 -16.14
CA VAL A 214 -11.35 -1.45 -16.90
C VAL A 214 -10.03 -0.78 -16.53
N SER A 215 -8.96 -1.58 -16.44
CA SER A 215 -7.61 -1.04 -16.23
C SER A 215 -7.22 -0.12 -17.40
N PRO A 216 -6.56 1.03 -17.13
CA PRO A 216 -5.99 1.86 -18.19
C PRO A 216 -4.96 1.09 -19.03
N ARG A 217 -4.82 1.52 -20.28
CA ARG A 217 -3.77 1.01 -21.17
C ARG A 217 -2.37 1.37 -20.64
N PRO A 218 -1.32 0.59 -20.95
CA PRO A 218 0.05 0.88 -20.50
C PRO A 218 0.56 2.28 -20.90
N GLU A 219 0.12 2.83 -22.03
CA GLU A 219 0.44 4.20 -22.47
C GLU A 219 -0.11 5.22 -21.49
N ARG A 220 -1.38 5.04 -21.07
CA ARG A 220 -2.01 5.95 -20.11
C ARG A 220 -1.37 5.87 -18.73
N ILE A 221 -0.92 4.68 -18.31
CA ILE A 221 -0.15 4.52 -17.07
C ILE A 221 1.17 5.29 -17.14
N ARG A 222 1.87 5.26 -18.28
CA ARG A 222 3.10 6.02 -18.50
C ARG A 222 2.84 7.53 -18.49
N GLU A 223 1.80 8.01 -19.15
CA GLU A 223 1.40 9.43 -19.11
C GLU A 223 1.14 9.91 -17.67
N LEU A 224 0.40 9.13 -16.87
CA LEU A 224 0.15 9.43 -15.46
C LEU A 224 1.46 9.48 -14.66
N ALA A 225 2.34 8.50 -14.86
CA ALA A 225 3.64 8.46 -14.18
C ALA A 225 4.53 9.65 -14.53
N THR A 226 4.55 10.07 -15.80
CA THR A 226 5.28 11.25 -16.26
C THR A 226 4.79 12.51 -15.55
N VAL A 227 3.48 12.74 -15.55
CA VAL A 227 2.90 13.93 -14.90
C VAL A 227 3.19 13.93 -13.40
N ILE A 228 3.02 12.79 -12.71
CA ILE A 228 3.29 12.71 -11.27
C ILE A 228 4.78 12.94 -11.00
N GLY A 229 5.68 12.28 -11.73
CA GLY A 229 7.13 12.44 -11.57
C GLY A 229 7.60 13.88 -11.82
N GLU A 230 7.03 14.56 -12.82
CA GLU A 230 7.29 15.98 -13.10
C GLU A 230 6.81 16.89 -11.95
N VAL A 231 5.61 16.65 -11.42
CA VAL A 231 5.08 17.43 -10.29
C VAL A 231 5.96 17.23 -9.05
N TRP A 232 6.37 16.00 -8.77
CA TRP A 232 7.30 15.69 -7.68
C TRP A 232 8.61 16.46 -7.85
N PHE A 233 9.25 16.38 -9.02
CA PHE A 233 10.52 17.04 -9.29
C PHE A 233 10.42 18.57 -9.17
N ARG A 234 9.39 19.18 -9.77
CA ARG A 234 9.19 20.64 -9.73
C ARG A 234 8.80 21.19 -8.36
N SER A 235 8.33 20.33 -7.45
CA SER A 235 7.96 20.71 -6.09
C SER A 235 9.15 20.71 -5.13
N LEU A 236 10.35 20.28 -5.58
CA LEU A 236 11.55 20.33 -4.78
C LEU A 236 11.96 21.79 -4.50
N PRO A 237 12.23 22.17 -3.23
CA PRO A 237 12.58 23.54 -2.89
C PRO A 237 13.93 23.92 -3.51
N PRO A 238 14.06 25.10 -4.15
CA PRO A 238 15.32 25.54 -4.72
C PRO A 238 16.37 25.81 -3.64
N VAL A 239 17.64 25.61 -3.97
CA VAL A 239 18.77 26.07 -3.14
C VAL A 239 18.75 27.59 -3.10
N ARG A 240 18.75 28.18 -1.90
CA ARG A 240 18.81 29.64 -1.69
C ARG A 240 20.24 30.07 -1.41
#